data_AF-A0AAV8XQ98-F1
#
_entry.id   AF-A0AAV8XQ98-F1
#
_cell.length_a   1.000
_cell.length_b   1.000
_cell.length_c   1.000
_cell.angle_alpha   90.00
_cell.angle_beta   90.00
_cell.angle_gamma   90.00
#
_symmetry.space_group_name_H-M   'P 1'
#
loop_
_entity.id
_entity.type
_entity.pdbx_description
1 polymer ?
#
loop_
_entity_poly.entity_id
_entity_poly.type
_entity_poly.pdbx_seq_one_letter_code
_entity_poly.pdbx_strand_id
1 'polypeptide(L)'
;MDKVSNLFNGFTNLMDQNIRGVQIGCYSIAFVGLTVALRKVKPFSKFKKPSDIPNHFINERRELTGVVKRIEPNGALLMIEHKPLVDIPVVTSGQLPVKISGVNVTGLGLNWLQAIVAGNEVKFVPVVKEKDLVQCEVLLLQSSKDVSNNIIW
;
A
#
# COMPACT_ATOMS: atom_id res chain seq x y z
N MET A 1 27.41 -53.12 -10.21
CA MET A 1 26.28 -52.72 -9.31
C MET A 1 26.78 -51.90 -8.12
N ASP A 2 28.03 -52.07 -7.72
CA ASP A 2 28.60 -51.62 -6.44
C ASP A 2 28.85 -50.10 -6.35
N LYS A 3 29.00 -49.44 -7.50
CA LYS A 3 29.19 -47.98 -7.55
C LYS A 3 27.90 -47.23 -7.26
N VAL A 4 26.76 -47.76 -7.69
CA VAL A 4 25.44 -47.16 -7.47
C VAL A 4 25.02 -47.34 -6.01
N SER A 5 25.25 -48.51 -5.43
CA SER A 5 24.98 -48.76 -4.01
C SER A 5 25.87 -47.93 -3.08
N ASN A 6 27.16 -47.73 -3.40
CA ASN A 6 28.03 -46.87 -2.59
C ASN A 6 27.64 -45.38 -2.63
N LEU A 7 27.21 -44.87 -3.79
CA LEU A 7 26.69 -43.50 -3.89
C LEU A 7 25.36 -43.35 -3.15
N PHE A 8 24.48 -44.34 -3.27
CA PHE A 8 23.21 -44.36 -2.57
C PHE A 8 23.41 -44.40 -1.05
N ASN A 9 24.27 -45.29 -0.54
CA ASN A 9 24.59 -45.37 0.89
C ASN A 9 25.23 -44.09 1.43
N GLY A 10 26.10 -43.42 0.65
CA GLY A 10 26.64 -42.12 1.02
C GLY A 10 25.57 -41.04 1.13
N PHE A 11 24.57 -41.06 0.24
CA PHE A 11 23.44 -40.15 0.28
C PHE A 11 22.51 -40.43 1.47
N THR A 12 22.22 -41.71 1.75
CA THR A 12 21.40 -42.11 2.90
C THR A 12 22.08 -41.73 4.21
N ASN A 13 23.40 -41.92 4.33
CA ASN A 13 24.17 -41.56 5.52
C ASN A 13 24.24 -40.03 5.72
N LEU A 14 24.32 -39.25 4.63
CA LEU A 14 24.19 -37.79 4.68
C LEU A 14 22.79 -37.32 5.11
N MET A 15 21.74 -38.01 4.63
CA MET A 15 20.35 -37.72 4.98
C MET A 15 20.06 -38.02 6.45
N ASP A 16 20.61 -39.13 6.97
CA ASP A 16 20.40 -39.60 8.34
C ASP A 16 21.23 -38.80 9.37
N GLN A 17 22.45 -38.37 9.02
CA GLN A 17 23.30 -37.57 9.92
C GLN A 17 22.82 -36.11 10.13
N ASN A 18 21.99 -35.54 9.25
CA ASN A 18 21.74 -34.09 9.25
C ASN A 18 20.28 -33.69 9.00
N ILE A 19 19.33 -34.29 9.73
CA ILE A 19 17.92 -33.81 9.78
C ILE A 19 17.87 -32.30 10.08
N ARG A 20 18.76 -31.80 10.97
CA ARG A 20 18.88 -30.36 11.26
C ARG A 20 19.40 -29.54 10.08
N GLY A 21 20.34 -30.06 9.30
CA GLY A 21 20.90 -29.38 8.13
C GLY A 21 19.88 -29.21 7.01
N VAL A 22 19.11 -30.27 6.71
CA VAL A 22 18.01 -30.23 5.74
C VAL A 22 16.94 -29.23 6.19
N GLN A 23 16.61 -29.22 7.48
CA GLN A 23 15.64 -28.29 8.06
C GLN A 23 16.08 -26.82 7.91
N ILE A 24 17.35 -26.50 8.19
CA ILE A 24 17.91 -25.15 8.00
C ILE A 24 17.92 -24.76 6.52
N GLY A 25 18.22 -25.70 5.62
CA GLY A 25 18.14 -25.49 4.17
C GLY A 25 16.72 -25.12 3.73
N CYS A 26 15.73 -25.90 4.15
CA CYS A 26 14.32 -25.63 3.88
C CYS A 26 13.88 -24.25 4.41
N TYR A 27 14.25 -23.91 5.64
CA TYR A 27 13.92 -22.58 6.20
C TYR A 27 14.60 -21.44 5.46
N SER A 28 15.83 -21.64 4.99
CA SER A 28 16.56 -20.63 4.22
C SER A 28 15.86 -20.34 2.89
N ILE A 29 15.47 -21.40 2.16
CA ILE A 29 14.71 -21.29 0.91
C ILE A 29 13.36 -20.63 1.13
N ALA A 30 12.64 -21.02 2.19
CA ALA A 30 11.36 -20.41 2.55
C ALA A 30 11.52 -18.91 2.85
N PHE A 31 12.56 -18.52 3.59
CA PHE A 31 12.83 -17.13 3.96
C PHE A 31 13.22 -16.27 2.75
N VAL A 32 14.03 -16.81 1.84
CA VAL A 32 14.39 -16.13 0.57
C VAL A 32 13.14 -15.92 -0.26
N GLY A 33 12.29 -16.94 -0.42
CA GLY A 33 11.03 -16.85 -1.16
C GLY A 33 10.09 -15.79 -0.56
N LEU A 34 9.91 -15.82 0.76
CA LEU A 34 9.11 -14.84 1.49
C LEU A 34 9.66 -13.42 1.31
N THR A 35 10.98 -13.23 1.42
CA THR A 35 11.62 -11.92 1.27
C THR A 35 11.40 -11.34 -0.13
N VAL A 36 11.54 -12.15 -1.17
CA VAL A 36 11.29 -11.74 -2.56
C VAL A 36 9.82 -11.37 -2.77
N ALA A 37 8.90 -12.18 -2.24
CA ALA A 37 7.46 -11.89 -2.32
C ALA A 37 7.10 -10.58 -1.62
N LEU A 38 7.60 -10.35 -0.40
CA LEU A 38 7.38 -9.12 0.35
C LEU A 38 7.93 -7.89 -0.38
N ARG A 39 9.11 -7.99 -1.01
CA ARG A 39 9.66 -6.89 -1.82
C ARG A 39 8.85 -6.59 -3.07
N LYS A 40 8.25 -7.61 -3.70
CA LYS A 40 7.46 -7.45 -4.92
C LYS A 40 6.08 -6.83 -4.65
N VAL A 41 5.39 -7.31 -3.61
CA VAL A 41 4.03 -6.86 -3.27
C VAL A 41 4.05 -5.53 -2.51
N LYS A 42 5.17 -5.18 -1.84
CA LYS A 42 5.30 -3.97 -1.01
C LYS A 42 4.08 -3.75 -0.07
N PRO A 43 3.63 -4.77 0.69
CA PRO A 43 2.39 -4.69 1.48
C PRO A 43 2.40 -3.60 2.57
N PHE A 44 3.59 -3.10 2.91
CA PHE A 44 3.85 -2.14 3.98
C PHE A 44 4.28 -0.75 3.47
N SER A 45 4.27 -0.51 2.14
CA SER A 45 4.80 0.72 1.57
C SER A 45 3.82 1.88 1.72
N LYS A 46 4.10 2.81 2.63
CA LYS A 46 3.43 4.11 2.68
C LYS A 46 3.99 4.99 1.55
N PHE A 47 3.14 5.40 0.62
CA PHE A 47 3.54 6.30 -0.48
C PHE A 47 3.71 7.71 0.06
N LYS A 48 4.95 8.24 -0.01
CA LYS A 48 5.25 9.61 0.43
C LYS A 48 5.40 10.56 -0.74
N LYS A 49 5.88 10.04 -1.88
CA LYS A 49 6.07 10.80 -3.11
C LYS A 49 5.25 10.22 -4.26
N PRO A 50 4.85 11.06 -5.24
CA PRO A 50 4.29 10.60 -6.51
C PRO A 50 5.13 9.50 -7.20
N SER A 51 6.45 9.60 -7.07
CA SER A 51 7.41 8.63 -7.65
C SER A 51 7.40 7.27 -6.98
N ASP A 52 6.92 7.17 -5.74
CA ASP A 52 6.90 5.91 -4.99
C ASP A 52 5.78 4.99 -5.46
N ILE A 53 4.76 5.55 -6.15
CA ILE A 53 3.63 4.82 -6.71
C ILE A 53 4.11 4.03 -7.92
N PRO A 54 4.04 2.68 -7.88
CA PRO A 54 4.42 1.87 -9.02
C PRO A 54 3.46 2.06 -10.19
N ASN A 55 3.98 2.05 -11.42
CA ASN A 55 3.18 2.28 -12.63
C ASN A 55 2.02 1.27 -12.81
N HIS A 56 2.12 0.06 -12.25
CA HIS A 56 1.04 -0.92 -12.34
C HIS A 56 -0.23 -0.47 -11.58
N PHE A 57 -0.10 0.32 -10.51
CA PHE A 57 -1.28 0.88 -9.81
C PHE A 57 -2.05 1.86 -10.69
N ILE A 58 -1.33 2.62 -11.53
CA ILE A 58 -1.92 3.59 -12.47
C ILE A 58 -2.55 2.84 -13.65
N ASN A 59 -1.82 1.88 -14.23
CA ASN A 59 -2.28 1.11 -15.39
C ASN A 59 -3.49 0.23 -15.06
N GLU A 60 -3.50 -0.39 -13.87
CA GLU A 60 -4.58 -1.27 -13.42
C GLU A 60 -5.69 -0.50 -12.67
N ARG A 61 -5.57 0.83 -12.51
CA ARG A 61 -6.49 1.69 -11.76
C ARG A 61 -6.85 1.11 -10.39
N ARG A 62 -5.84 0.70 -9.63
CA ARG A 62 -6.03 0.09 -8.31
C ARG A 62 -6.49 1.15 -7.30
N GLU A 63 -7.48 0.80 -6.49
CA GLU A 63 -7.92 1.60 -5.36
C GLU A 63 -6.87 1.59 -4.25
N LEU A 64 -6.49 2.78 -3.79
CA LEU A 64 -5.64 3.00 -2.63
C LEU A 64 -6.47 3.64 -1.53
N THR A 65 -6.26 3.23 -0.27
CA THR A 65 -6.94 3.81 0.87
C THR A 65 -6.02 4.79 1.60
N GLY A 66 -6.55 5.88 2.11
CA GLY A 66 -5.79 6.85 2.90
C GLY A 66 -6.67 7.80 3.69
N VAL A 67 -6.07 8.60 4.56
CA VAL A 67 -6.77 9.62 5.34
C VAL A 67 -6.33 10.99 4.87
N VAL A 68 -7.28 11.89 4.59
CA VAL A 68 -6.95 13.26 4.22
C VAL A 68 -6.59 14.04 5.48
N LYS A 69 -5.34 14.49 5.61
CA LYS A 69 -4.89 15.24 6.79
C LYS A 69 -5.15 16.74 6.65
N ARG A 70 -4.88 17.29 5.48
CA ARG A 70 -5.03 18.72 5.19
C ARG A 70 -5.24 18.92 3.69
N ILE A 71 -5.76 20.08 3.34
CA ILE A 71 -5.87 20.53 1.95
C ILE A 71 -5.05 21.80 1.81
N GLU A 72 -4.17 21.86 0.82
CA GLU A 72 -3.41 23.05 0.51
C GLU A 72 -4.23 23.98 -0.40
N PRO A 73 -4.32 25.28 -0.04
CA PRO A 73 -5.13 26.25 -0.79
C PRO A 73 -4.53 26.58 -2.16
N ASN A 74 -3.23 26.33 -2.36
CA ASN A 74 -2.55 26.56 -3.63
C ASN A 74 -2.81 25.38 -4.59
N GLY A 75 -3.86 25.49 -5.42
CA GLY A 75 -4.18 24.50 -6.45
C GLY A 75 -5.03 23.31 -5.98
N ALA A 76 -5.62 23.39 -4.78
CA ALA A 76 -6.52 22.39 -4.21
C ALA A 76 -5.91 20.97 -4.10
N LEU A 77 -4.71 20.91 -3.53
CA LEU A 77 -4.01 19.66 -3.29
C LEU A 77 -4.47 19.04 -1.97
N LEU A 78 -5.00 17.82 -2.04
CA LEU A 78 -5.31 17.00 -0.88
C LEU A 78 -4.05 16.30 -0.39
N MET A 79 -3.67 16.54 0.86
CA MET A 79 -2.55 15.87 1.49
C MET A 79 -3.05 14.59 2.15
N ILE A 80 -2.89 13.49 1.44
CA ILE A 80 -3.42 12.18 1.83
C ILE A 80 -2.30 11.37 2.48
N GLU A 81 -2.54 10.91 3.71
CA GLU A 81 -1.70 9.90 4.35
C GLU A 81 -2.17 8.52 3.90
N HIS A 82 -1.36 7.85 3.07
CA HIS A 82 -1.71 6.52 2.57
C HIS A 82 -1.68 5.48 3.69
N LYS A 83 -2.76 4.69 3.78
CA LYS A 83 -2.88 3.57 4.70
C LYS A 83 -2.49 2.28 3.97
N PRO A 84 -1.35 1.65 4.34
CA PRO A 84 -0.94 0.40 3.73
C PRO A 84 -1.88 -0.73 4.17
N LEU A 85 -1.84 -1.86 3.45
CA LEU A 85 -2.65 -3.04 3.79
C LEU A 85 -2.36 -3.57 5.20
N VAL A 86 -1.11 -3.46 5.64
CA VAL A 86 -0.68 -3.83 6.98
C VAL A 86 0.15 -2.70 7.56
N ASP A 87 -0.27 -2.18 8.71
CA ASP A 87 0.44 -1.09 9.39
C ASP A 87 1.62 -1.64 10.18
N ILE A 88 2.83 -1.22 9.82
CA ILE A 88 4.04 -1.54 10.58
C ILE A 88 4.44 -0.26 11.33
N PRO A 89 4.67 -0.33 12.67
CA PRO A 89 5.00 0.83 13.50
C PRO A 89 6.32 1.52 13.13
N VAL A 90 7.17 0.88 12.32
CA VAL A 90 8.49 1.40 11.91
C VAL A 90 8.41 2.30 10.66
N VAL A 91 7.31 2.25 9.89
CA VAL A 91 7.20 3.01 8.64
C VAL A 91 6.75 4.43 8.96
N THR A 92 7.66 5.40 8.79
CA THR A 92 7.40 6.82 9.00
C THR A 92 6.18 7.28 8.20
N SER A 93 5.29 8.03 8.85
CA SER A 93 4.17 8.72 8.22
C SER A 93 4.67 9.69 7.14
N GLY A 94 3.89 9.85 6.08
CA GLY A 94 4.16 10.78 5.01
C GLY A 94 2.87 11.18 4.31
N GLN A 95 2.86 12.38 3.74
CA GLN A 95 1.70 12.95 3.09
C GLN A 95 1.94 12.99 1.59
N LEU A 96 1.03 12.40 0.83
CA LEU A 96 1.04 12.39 -0.62
C LEU A 96 0.17 13.57 -1.13
N PRO A 97 0.73 14.51 -1.91
CA PRO A 97 -0.05 15.56 -2.56
C PRO A 97 -0.87 14.97 -3.71
N VAL A 98 -2.19 15.03 -3.58
CA VAL A 98 -3.15 14.48 -4.54
C VAL A 98 -4.05 15.59 -5.07
N LYS A 99 -4.15 15.71 -6.39
CA LYS A 99 -5.07 16.61 -7.08
C LYS A 99 -6.25 15.82 -7.62
N ILE A 100 -7.46 16.36 -7.50
CA ILE A 100 -8.63 15.75 -8.11
C ILE A 100 -8.53 15.91 -9.64
N SER A 101 -8.55 14.79 -10.37
CA SER A 101 -8.44 14.83 -11.83
C SER A 101 -9.69 15.48 -12.44
N GLY A 102 -9.48 16.38 -13.41
CA GLY A 102 -10.56 17.02 -14.17
C GLY A 102 -11.39 18.07 -13.43
N VAL A 103 -11.09 18.36 -12.16
CA VAL A 103 -11.85 19.34 -11.35
C VAL A 103 -10.98 20.53 -11.01
N ASN A 104 -11.49 21.74 -11.29
CA ASN A 104 -10.91 22.98 -10.81
C ASN A 104 -11.70 23.47 -9.59
N VAL A 105 -11.12 23.34 -8.40
CA VAL A 105 -11.79 23.73 -7.15
C VAL A 105 -11.53 25.21 -6.89
N THR A 106 -12.61 25.99 -6.83
CA THR A 106 -12.56 27.42 -6.45
C THR A 106 -12.61 27.58 -4.93
N GLY A 107 -12.40 28.79 -4.41
CA GLY A 107 -12.30 29.05 -2.97
C GLY A 107 -13.47 28.52 -2.12
N LEU A 108 -14.71 28.65 -2.60
CA LEU A 108 -15.88 28.09 -1.91
C LEU A 108 -15.86 26.55 -1.91
N GLY A 109 -15.46 25.95 -3.03
CA GLY A 109 -15.29 24.50 -3.15
C GLY A 109 -14.19 23.97 -2.23
N LEU A 110 -13.11 24.74 -2.02
CA LEU A 110 -12.02 24.39 -1.09
C LEU A 110 -12.53 24.31 0.35
N ASN A 111 -13.32 25.29 0.78
CA ASN A 111 -13.89 25.30 2.13
C ASN A 111 -14.83 24.11 2.35
N TRP A 112 -15.67 23.81 1.36
CA TRP A 112 -16.54 22.63 1.41
C TRP A 112 -15.72 21.33 1.48
N LEU A 113 -14.68 21.21 0.64
CA LEU A 113 -13.79 20.05 0.65
C LEU A 113 -13.08 19.90 2.00
N GLN A 114 -12.67 21.01 2.61
CA GLN A 114 -12.03 21.02 3.92
C GLN A 114 -12.99 20.62 5.03
N ALA A 115 -14.25 21.04 4.98
CA ALA A 115 -15.24 20.67 5.98
C ALA A 115 -15.63 19.18 5.90
N ILE A 116 -15.72 18.62 4.68
CA ILE A 116 -16.26 17.27 4.47
C ILE A 116 -15.17 16.20 4.35
N VAL A 117 -14.04 16.52 3.73
CA VAL A 117 -13.03 15.51 3.37
C VAL A 117 -11.88 15.47 4.38
N ALA A 118 -11.53 16.60 5.01
CA ALA A 118 -10.44 16.61 5.99
C ALA A 118 -10.77 15.74 7.22
N GLY A 119 -9.83 14.90 7.61
CA GLY A 119 -9.97 13.96 8.73
C GLY A 119 -10.66 12.65 8.38
N ASN A 120 -11.26 12.53 7.19
CA ASN A 120 -11.97 11.31 6.77
C ASN A 120 -11.10 10.35 5.96
N GLU A 121 -11.45 9.06 6.04
CA GLU A 121 -10.85 8.00 5.21
C GLU A 121 -11.44 8.08 3.80
N VAL A 122 -10.55 8.15 2.82
CA VAL A 122 -10.88 8.22 1.39
C VAL A 122 -10.20 7.08 0.66
N LYS A 123 -10.89 6.57 -0.36
CA LYS A 123 -10.27 5.76 -1.39
C LYS A 123 -9.87 6.66 -2.54
N PHE A 124 -8.71 6.45 -3.13
CA PHE A 124 -8.26 7.21 -4.28
C PHE A 124 -7.64 6.29 -5.32
N VAL A 125 -7.91 6.58 -6.58
CA VAL A 125 -7.39 5.83 -7.73
C VAL A 125 -6.45 6.77 -8.50
N PRO A 126 -5.15 6.47 -8.59
CA PRO A 126 -4.22 7.32 -9.32
C PRO A 126 -4.45 7.20 -10.83
N VAL A 127 -4.64 8.33 -11.51
CA VAL A 127 -4.90 8.42 -12.96
C VAL A 127 -3.64 8.85 -13.70
N VAL A 128 -2.96 9.90 -13.22
CA VAL A 128 -1.74 10.44 -13.84
C VAL A 128 -0.73 10.80 -12.76
N LYS A 129 0.52 10.41 -12.99
CA LYS A 129 1.67 10.80 -12.16
C LYS A 129 2.32 12.04 -12.76
N GLU A 130 2.48 13.09 -11.95
CA GLU A 130 3.33 14.23 -12.25
C GLU A 130 4.56 14.23 -11.32
N LYS A 131 5.49 15.17 -11.52
CA LYS A 131 6.76 15.20 -10.77
C LYS A 131 6.55 15.50 -9.28
N ASP A 132 5.57 16.34 -8.96
CA ASP A 132 5.34 16.85 -7.60
C ASP A 132 3.93 16.55 -7.07
N LEU A 133 3.02 16.12 -7.94
CA LEU A 133 1.63 15.82 -7.60
C LEU A 133 1.12 14.57 -8.33
N VAL A 134 0.07 13.97 -7.80
CA VAL A 134 -0.64 12.86 -8.46
C VAL A 134 -2.06 13.29 -8.74
N GLN A 135 -2.51 13.15 -9.98
CA GLN A 135 -3.92 13.30 -10.29
C GLN A 135 -4.63 12.00 -9.96
N CYS A 136 -5.62 12.06 -9.07
CA CYS A 136 -6.41 10.92 -8.65
C CYS A 136 -7.89 11.19 -8.80
N GLU A 137 -8.64 10.11 -8.97
CA GLU A 137 -10.07 10.06 -8.66
C GLU A 137 -10.20 9.77 -7.16
N VAL A 138 -11.06 10.53 -6.46
CA VAL A 138 -11.22 10.41 -5.00
C VAL A 138 -12.64 10.00 -4.68
N LEU A 139 -12.78 8.92 -3.93
CA LEU A 139 -14.01 8.31 -3.49
C LEU A 139 -14.09 8.44 -1.96
N LEU A 140 -15.02 9.25 -1.48
CA LEU A 140 -15.31 9.39 -0.06
C LEU A 140 -16.40 8.38 0.32
N LEU A 141 -16.06 7.41 1.18
CA LEU A 141 -17.04 6.50 1.73
C LEU A 141 -17.69 7.18 2.95
N GLN A 142 -18.83 7.84 2.75
CA GLN A 142 -19.59 8.38 3.88
C GLN A 142 -20.18 7.22 4.68
N SER A 143 -19.56 6.89 5.81
CA SER A 143 -20.23 6.06 6.81
C SER A 143 -21.43 6.85 7.31
N SER A 144 -22.63 6.34 7.04
CA SER A 144 -23.92 6.89 7.45
C SER A 144 -24.05 6.98 8.97
N LYS A 145 -23.29 7.86 9.62
CA LYS A 145 -23.53 8.30 10.99
C LYS A 145 -24.39 9.56 11.04
N ASP A 146 -24.49 10.31 9.94
CA ASP A 146 -25.33 11.52 9.85
C ASP A 146 -26.82 11.25 9.66
N VAL A 147 -27.25 10.05 9.22
CA VAL A 147 -28.68 9.75 9.05
C VAL A 147 -29.34 9.31 10.37
N SER A 148 -28.59 8.76 11.33
CA SER A 148 -29.18 8.22 12.57
C SER A 148 -29.43 9.28 13.66
N ASN A 149 -28.79 10.45 13.60
CA ASN A 149 -28.92 11.49 14.62
C ASN A 149 -29.94 12.60 14.28
N ASN A 150 -30.64 12.49 13.14
CA ASN A 150 -31.58 13.52 12.69
C ASN A 150 -33.04 13.04 12.59
N ILE A 151 -33.37 11.92 13.23
CA ILE A 151 -34.75 11.39 13.33
C ILE A 151 -35.13 11.28 14.81
N ILE A 152 -35.13 12.42 15.51
CA ILE A 152 -35.91 12.59 16.74
C ILE A 152 -36.50 14.01 16.69
N TRP A 153 -37.68 14.12 16.08
CA TRP A 153 -38.65 15.18 16.31
C TRP A 153 -40.03 14.51 16.41
#